data_AF-A0A662UNQ6-F1
#
_entry.id   AF-A0A662UNQ6-F1
#
_cell.length_a   1.000
_cell.length_b   1.000
_cell.length_c   1.000
_cell.angle_alpha   90.00
_cell.angle_beta   90.00
_cell.angle_gamma   90.00
#
_symmetry.space_group_name_H-M   'P 1'
#
loop_
_entity.id
_entity.type
_entity.pdbx_description
1 polymer ?
#
loop_
_entity_poly.entity_id
_entity_poly.type
_entity_poly.pdbx_seq_one_letter_code
_entity_poly.pdbx_strand_id
1 'polypeptide(L)'
;MEIQRRLHSREVTEKIPEKKPREIVEAVAIPQHVIEGIKGLYGTLEAILYTSEWKQAKRLPVRDLITYMESLEPGRIYAIVLDGIITQRLVDRAAEKNVKVVIGAKIGKITHKPAEIITLTFNDLF
;
A
#
# COMPACT_ATOMS: atom_id res chain seq x y z
N MET A 1 -36.30 15.99 34.63
CA MET A 1 -35.22 15.00 34.74
C MET A 1 -34.56 14.90 33.38
N GLU A 2 -33.38 15.49 33.30
CA GLU A 2 -32.40 15.31 32.24
C GLU A 2 -31.90 13.86 32.25
N ILE A 3 -31.54 13.30 31.08
CA ILE A 3 -30.31 12.51 30.84
C ILE A 3 -30.37 11.88 29.43
N GLN A 4 -29.62 12.51 28.51
CA GLN A 4 -28.66 11.97 27.52
C GLN A 4 -29.15 10.96 26.46
N ARG A 5 -29.12 11.22 25.13
CA ARG A 5 -28.01 11.60 24.21
C ARG A 5 -26.94 10.51 24.07
N ARG A 6 -26.88 9.90 22.87
CA ARG A 6 -25.71 9.36 22.10
C ARG A 6 -26.17 8.11 21.32
N LEU A 7 -26.36 8.20 20.00
CA LEU A 7 -25.33 7.96 18.98
C LEU A 7 -24.57 6.66 19.26
N HIS A 8 -24.77 5.61 18.46
CA HIS A 8 -23.67 4.96 17.74
C HIS A 8 -24.18 4.41 16.41
N SER A 9 -23.70 5.08 15.38
CA SER A 9 -23.85 4.87 13.95
C SER A 9 -23.57 3.44 13.51
N ARG A 10 -24.48 2.95 12.65
CA ARG A 10 -24.31 1.96 11.57
C ARG A 10 -22.86 1.50 11.38
N GLU A 11 -22.56 0.28 11.80
CA GLU A 11 -21.45 -0.50 11.25
C GLU A 11 -21.75 -0.79 9.77
N VAL A 12 -21.22 0.03 8.88
CA VAL A 12 -21.08 -0.33 7.47
C VAL A 12 -19.92 -1.32 7.40
N THR A 13 -20.22 -2.61 7.57
CA THR A 13 -19.29 -3.68 7.19
C THR A 13 -19.27 -3.72 5.67
N GLU A 14 -18.42 -2.87 5.08
CA GLU A 14 -18.20 -2.83 3.64
C GLU A 14 -17.45 -4.11 3.24
N LYS A 15 -18.20 -5.11 2.79
CA LYS A 15 -17.67 -6.31 2.14
C LYS A 15 -16.97 -5.86 0.85
N ILE A 16 -15.65 -5.75 0.92
CA ILE A 16 -14.80 -5.54 -0.26
C ILE A 16 -14.90 -6.81 -1.12
N PRO A 17 -15.27 -6.74 -2.41
CA PRO A 17 -15.30 -7.90 -3.28
C PRO A 17 -13.88 -8.45 -3.45
N GLU A 18 -13.69 -9.74 -3.16
CA GLU A 18 -12.49 -10.51 -3.46
C GLU A 18 -12.35 -10.66 -4.98
N LYS A 19 -11.95 -9.60 -5.69
CA LYS A 19 -11.45 -9.74 -7.06
C LYS A 19 -10.16 -10.53 -7.02
N LYS A 20 -9.99 -11.49 -7.94
CA LYS A 20 -8.77 -12.30 -8.02
C LYS A 20 -7.57 -11.37 -8.22
N PRO A 21 -6.40 -11.64 -7.60
CA PRO A 21 -5.21 -10.77 -7.69
C PRO A 21 -4.88 -10.33 -9.13
N ARG A 22 -5.08 -11.24 -10.10
CA ARG A 22 -4.85 -11.01 -11.53
C ARG A 22 -5.70 -9.88 -12.14
N GLU A 23 -6.97 -9.75 -11.75
CA GLU A 23 -7.85 -8.67 -12.24
C GLU A 23 -7.48 -7.31 -11.62
N ILE A 24 -6.92 -7.32 -10.41
CA ILE A 24 -6.50 -6.11 -9.70
C ILE A 24 -5.21 -5.55 -10.35
N VAL A 25 -4.29 -6.44 -10.74
CA VAL A 25 -3.07 -6.07 -11.47
C VAL A 25 -3.41 -5.47 -12.84
N GLU A 26 -4.37 -6.05 -13.56
CA GLU A 26 -4.86 -5.51 -14.84
C GLU A 26 -5.53 -4.14 -14.69
N ALA A 27 -6.26 -3.90 -13.60
CA ALA A 27 -6.88 -2.60 -13.34
C ALA A 27 -5.87 -1.49 -12.97
N VAL A 28 -4.73 -1.86 -12.40
CA VAL A 28 -3.66 -0.91 -11.98
C VAL A 28 -2.62 -0.69 -13.09
N ALA A 29 -2.58 -1.56 -14.10
CA ALA A 29 -1.67 -1.48 -15.24
C ALA A 29 -0.21 -1.19 -14.83
N ILE A 30 0.35 -2.06 -13.97
CA ILE A 30 1.72 -1.93 -13.47
C ILE A 30 2.70 -2.10 -14.65
N PRO A 31 3.53 -1.10 -14.97
CA PRO A 31 4.46 -1.19 -16.09
C PRO A 31 5.55 -2.24 -15.90
N GLN A 32 6.03 -2.80 -17.01
CA GLN A 32 7.06 -3.84 -17.00
C GLN A 32 8.35 -3.42 -16.30
N HIS A 33 8.78 -2.15 -16.43
CA HIS A 33 9.99 -1.66 -15.76
C HIS A 33 9.90 -1.69 -14.23
N VAL A 34 8.69 -1.60 -13.67
CA VAL A 34 8.44 -1.74 -12.23
C VAL A 34 8.58 -3.21 -11.82
N ILE A 35 8.05 -4.13 -12.63
CA ILE A 35 8.19 -5.58 -12.42
C ILE A 35 9.66 -6.00 -12.49
N GLU A 36 10.43 -5.45 -13.42
CA GLU A 36 11.88 -5.66 -13.50
C GLU A 36 12.61 -5.09 -12.27
N GLY A 37 12.22 -3.89 -11.81
CA GLY A 37 12.73 -3.28 -10.58
C GLY A 37 12.49 -4.15 -9.34
N ILE A 38 11.34 -4.82 -9.26
CA ILE A 38 11.01 -5.76 -8.16
C ILE A 38 12.00 -6.93 -8.09
N LYS A 39 12.39 -7.49 -9.24
CA LYS A 39 13.37 -8.60 -9.27
C LYS A 39 14.73 -8.17 -8.68
N GLY A 40 15.12 -6.92 -8.88
CA GLY A 40 16.35 -6.34 -8.33
C GLY A 40 16.26 -5.90 -6.86
N LEU A 41 15.07 -5.96 -6.25
CA LEU A 41 14.86 -5.63 -4.84
C LEU A 41 15.00 -6.84 -3.91
N TYR A 42 14.90 -8.06 -4.42
CA TYR A 42 14.89 -9.25 -3.58
C TYR A 42 16.19 -9.41 -2.78
N GLY A 43 16.09 -9.47 -1.44
CA GLY A 43 17.22 -9.59 -0.53
C GLY A 43 17.96 -8.27 -0.25
N THR A 44 17.45 -7.13 -0.71
CA THR A 44 18.07 -5.81 -0.48
C THR A 44 17.55 -5.12 0.78
N LEU A 45 16.37 -5.51 1.28
CA LEU A 45 15.65 -4.81 2.35
C LEU A 45 15.43 -3.32 2.06
N GLU A 46 15.29 -2.97 0.79
CA GLU A 46 15.00 -1.62 0.34
C GLU A 46 13.56 -1.48 -0.17
N ALA A 47 13.12 -0.23 -0.27
CA ALA A 47 11.88 0.18 -0.87
C ALA A 47 12.12 1.18 -1.99
N ILE A 48 11.30 1.11 -3.03
CA ILE A 48 11.23 2.08 -4.12
C ILE A 48 9.85 2.71 -4.11
N LEU A 49 9.80 4.04 -4.10
CA LEU A 49 8.58 4.81 -4.19
C LEU A 49 8.44 5.38 -5.61
N TYR A 50 7.24 5.29 -6.15
CA TYR A 50 6.92 5.72 -7.50
C TYR A 50 5.87 6.84 -7.49
N THR A 51 6.02 7.77 -8.43
CA THR A 51 4.98 8.77 -8.74
C THR A 51 3.84 8.14 -9.55
N SER A 52 2.78 8.90 -9.81
CA SER A 52 1.65 8.47 -10.65
C SER A 52 2.04 8.14 -12.09
N GLU A 53 3.18 8.65 -12.56
CA GLU A 53 3.76 8.34 -13.88
C GLU A 53 4.64 7.07 -13.85
N TRP A 54 4.63 6.31 -12.74
CA TRP A 54 5.51 5.16 -12.51
C TRP A 54 7.01 5.49 -12.61
N LYS A 55 7.39 6.76 -12.38
CA LYS A 55 8.78 7.18 -12.25
C LYS A 55 9.26 6.97 -10.82
N GLN A 56 10.49 6.47 -10.66
CA GLN A 56 11.11 6.32 -9.35
C GLN A 56 11.30 7.70 -8.72
N ALA A 57 10.55 7.97 -7.64
CA ALA A 57 10.70 9.16 -6.84
C ALA A 57 11.86 9.03 -5.86
N LYS A 58 11.99 7.85 -5.22
CA LYS A 58 13.03 7.58 -4.23
C LYS A 58 13.27 6.08 -4.03
N ARG A 59 14.50 5.72 -3.67
CA ARG A 59 14.88 4.41 -3.13
C ARG A 59 15.51 4.61 -1.75
N LEU A 60 15.15 3.78 -0.78
CA LEU A 60 15.64 3.87 0.60
C LEU A 60 15.49 2.54 1.35
N PRO A 61 16.21 2.32 2.47
CA PRO A 61 16.02 1.15 3.30
C PRO A 61 14.59 1.03 3.86
N VAL A 62 14.04 -0.18 3.94
CA VAL A 62 12.68 -0.43 4.46
C VAL A 62 12.51 0.07 5.89
N ARG A 63 13.56 0.00 6.72
CA ARG A 63 13.55 0.53 8.09
C ARG A 63 13.26 2.04 8.16
N ASP A 64 13.63 2.79 7.12
CA ASP A 64 13.50 4.24 7.07
C ASP A 64 12.20 4.67 6.36
N LEU A 65 11.49 3.72 5.74
CA LEU A 65 10.27 3.96 4.95
C LEU A 65 9.19 4.67 5.75
N ILE A 66 8.91 4.21 6.98
CA ILE A 66 7.85 4.79 7.81
C ILE A 66 8.17 6.25 8.17
N THR A 67 9.40 6.51 8.60
CA THR A 67 9.85 7.88 8.93
C THR A 67 9.78 8.79 7.70
N TYR A 68 10.20 8.29 6.54
CA TYR A 68 10.08 9.05 5.30
C TYR A 68 8.63 9.35 4.94
N MET A 69 7.74 8.36 5.05
CA MET A 69 6.30 8.53 4.82
C MET A 69 5.68 9.59 5.73
N GLU A 70 6.07 9.65 7.01
CA GLU A 70 5.57 10.67 7.95
C GLU A 70 5.89 12.10 7.49
N SER A 71 7.09 12.31 6.92
CA SER A 71 7.54 13.60 6.39
C SER A 71 6.93 14.00 5.04
N LEU A 72 6.30 13.07 4.33
CA LEU A 72 5.75 13.32 2.99
C LEU A 72 4.42 14.06 3.05
N GLU A 73 4.20 14.94 2.07
CA GLU A 73 2.87 15.48 1.79
C GLU A 73 2.00 14.41 1.11
N PRO A 74 0.69 14.34 1.44
CA PRO A 74 -0.23 13.42 0.77
C PRO A 74 -0.28 13.64 -0.75
N GLY A 75 -0.36 12.54 -1.52
CA GLY A 75 -0.53 12.57 -2.98
C GLY A 75 0.77 12.66 -3.78
N ARG A 76 1.94 12.84 -3.14
CA ARG A 76 3.23 12.87 -3.85
C ARG A 76 3.69 11.50 -4.35
N ILE A 77 3.33 10.44 -3.63
CA ILE A 77 3.69 9.06 -3.97
C ILE A 77 2.43 8.32 -4.35
N TYR A 78 2.48 7.62 -5.47
CA TYR A 78 1.38 6.80 -5.97
C TYR A 78 1.52 5.34 -5.55
N ALA A 79 2.73 4.78 -5.65
CA ALA A 79 3.00 3.38 -5.35
C ALA A 79 4.27 3.20 -4.52
N ILE A 80 4.27 2.18 -3.67
CA ILE A 80 5.42 1.75 -2.87
C ILE A 80 5.70 0.29 -3.19
N VAL A 81 6.95 -0.02 -3.51
CA VAL A 81 7.45 -1.38 -3.66
C VAL A 81 8.50 -1.62 -2.58
N LEU A 82 8.40 -2.70 -1.81
CA LEU A 82 9.36 -2.99 -0.73
C LEU A 82 9.77 -4.46 -0.68
N ASP A 83 11.05 -4.70 -0.42
CA ASP A 83 11.55 -6.01 -0.02
C ASP A 83 11.31 -6.23 1.48
N GLY A 84 10.04 -6.48 1.82
CA GLY A 84 9.62 -6.64 3.20
C GLY A 84 8.17 -7.06 3.35
N ILE A 85 7.70 -7.09 4.60
CA ILE A 85 6.33 -7.46 4.95
C ILE A 85 5.45 -6.21 4.90
N ILE A 86 4.35 -6.29 4.17
CA ILE A 86 3.28 -5.29 4.21
C ILE A 86 2.55 -5.44 5.54
N THR A 87 2.76 -4.47 6.44
CA THR A 87 2.15 -4.45 7.78
C THR A 87 0.95 -3.51 7.83
N GLN A 88 0.07 -3.68 8.82
CA GLN A 88 -1.03 -2.75 9.09
C GLN A 88 -0.51 -1.30 9.20
N ARG A 89 0.56 -1.07 9.98
CA ARG A 89 1.16 0.26 10.15
C ARG A 89 1.58 0.91 8.83
N LEU A 90 2.13 0.12 7.90
CA LEU A 90 2.51 0.63 6.58
C LEU A 90 1.27 0.99 5.75
N VAL A 91 0.24 0.14 5.77
CA VAL A 91 -1.01 0.40 5.04
C VAL A 91 -1.70 1.66 5.56
N ASP A 92 -1.77 1.83 6.87
CA ASP A 92 -2.38 3.01 7.49
C ASP A 92 -1.64 4.29 7.08
N ARG A 93 -0.29 4.29 7.18
CA ARG A 93 0.53 5.41 6.72
C ARG A 93 0.43 5.66 5.22
N ALA A 94 0.33 4.62 4.40
CA ALA A 94 0.10 4.75 2.97
C ALA A 94 -1.25 5.44 2.69
N ALA A 95 -2.29 5.12 3.45
CA ALA A 95 -3.64 5.68 3.29
C ALA A 95 -3.67 7.16 3.64
N GLU A 96 -3.08 7.52 4.78
CA GLU A 96 -2.94 8.93 5.21
C GLU A 96 -2.22 9.79 4.15
N LYS A 97 -1.33 9.18 3.37
CA LYS A 97 -0.54 9.85 2.34
C LYS A 97 -1.13 9.70 0.92
N ASN A 98 -2.35 9.18 0.78
CA ASN A 98 -3.04 8.96 -0.49
C ASN A 98 -2.27 8.05 -1.48
N VAL A 99 -1.44 7.14 -0.97
CA VAL A 99 -0.80 6.09 -1.79
C VAL A 99 -1.87 5.09 -2.22
N LYS A 100 -1.85 4.68 -3.49
CA LYS A 100 -2.87 3.79 -4.07
C LYS A 100 -2.42 2.34 -4.15
N VAL A 101 -1.12 2.09 -4.24
CA VAL A 101 -0.57 0.74 -4.44
C VAL A 101 0.59 0.48 -3.48
N VAL A 102 0.56 -0.65 -2.79
CA VAL A 102 1.67 -1.14 -1.96
C VAL A 102 2.00 -2.57 -2.37
N ILE A 103 3.23 -2.80 -2.78
CA ILE A 103 3.72 -4.08 -3.27
C ILE A 103 4.86 -4.54 -2.35
N GLY A 104 4.72 -5.72 -1.74
CA GLY A 104 5.73 -6.24 -0.83
C GLY A 104 6.18 -7.65 -1.17
N ALA A 105 7.22 -8.12 -0.49
CA ALA A 105 7.63 -9.52 -0.58
C ALA A 105 6.55 -10.45 0.02
N LYS A 106 5.92 -10.04 1.12
CA LYS A 106 4.84 -10.77 1.80
C LYS A 106 3.80 -9.82 2.37
N ILE A 107 2.57 -10.30 2.53
CA ILE A 107 1.52 -9.60 3.29
C ILE A 107 1.50 -10.17 4.72
N GLY A 108 1.59 -9.28 5.70
CA GLY A 108 1.44 -9.61 7.12
C GLY A 108 -0.03 -9.64 7.54
N LYS A 109 -0.28 -9.68 8.85
CA LYS A 109 -1.64 -9.56 9.39
C LYS A 109 -2.14 -8.13 9.18
N ILE A 110 -3.11 -7.95 8.29
CA ILE A 110 -3.83 -6.70 8.04
C ILE A 110 -5.26 -6.93 8.50
N THR A 111 -5.71 -6.17 9.50
CA THR A 111 -7.05 -6.29 10.08
C THR A 111 -8.04 -5.38 9.36
N HIS A 112 -7.57 -4.23 8.88
CA HIS A 112 -8.39 -3.26 8.18
C HIS A 112 -7.63 -2.76 6.95
N LYS A 113 -8.17 -3.05 5.76
CA LYS A 113 -7.61 -2.59 4.50
C LYS A 113 -8.53 -1.52 3.91
N PRO A 114 -8.11 -0.24 3.86
CA PRO A 114 -8.88 0.79 3.18
C PRO A 114 -9.18 0.38 1.73
N ALA A 115 -10.41 0.64 1.27
CA ALA A 115 -10.83 0.27 -0.09
C ALA A 115 -9.97 0.93 -1.18
N GLU A 116 -9.38 2.08 -0.85
CA GLU A 116 -8.56 2.90 -1.74
C GLU A 116 -7.13 2.38 -1.95
N ILE A 117 -6.70 1.40 -1.14
CA ILE A 117 -5.36 0.81 -1.23
C ILE A 117 -5.42 -0.59 -1.77
N ILE A 118 -4.61 -0.79 -2.80
CA ILE A 118 -4.32 -2.08 -3.39
C ILE A 118 -3.01 -2.59 -2.79
N THR A 119 -3.05 -3.77 -2.19
CA THR A 119 -1.89 -4.47 -1.65
C THR A 119 -1.61 -5.70 -2.49
N LEU A 120 -0.38 -5.85 -2.99
CA LEU A 120 0.05 -6.98 -3.81
C LEU A 120 1.35 -7.55 -3.24
N THR A 121 1.59 -8.82 -3.51
CA THR A 121 2.89 -9.46 -3.28
C THR A 121 3.66 -9.60 -4.59
N PHE A 122 4.96 -9.85 -4.51
CA PHE A 122 5.77 -10.18 -5.69
C PHE A 122 5.21 -11.39 -6.44
N ASN A 123 4.67 -12.37 -5.71
CA ASN A 123 4.09 -13.59 -6.27
C ASN A 123 2.72 -13.37 -6.95
N ASP A 124 2.10 -12.20 -6.76
CA ASP A 124 0.90 -11.81 -7.52
C ASP A 124 1.26 -11.23 -8.90
N LEU A 125 2.53 -10.92 -9.13
CA LEU A 125 3.02 -10.24 -10.34
C LEU A 125 3.79 -11.16 -11.30
N PHE A 126 4.33 -12.27 -10.81
CA PHE A 126 5.05 -13.27 -11.60
C PHE A 126 4.99 -14.65 -10.98
#